data_AF-A0A357ACW3-F1
#
_entry.id   AF-A0A357ACW3-F1
#
_cell.length_a   1.000
_cell.length_b   1.000
_cell.length_c   1.000
_cell.angle_alpha   90.00
_cell.angle_beta   90.00
_cell.angle_gamma   90.00
#
_symmetry.space_group_name_H-M   'P 1'
#
loop_
_entity.id
_entity.type
_entity.pdbx_description
1 polymer ?
#
loop_
_entity_poly.entity_id
_entity_poly.type
_entity_poly.pdbx_seq_one_letter_code
_entity_poly.pdbx_strand_id
1 'polypeptide(L)'
;QRKALYILAQKSPLGKRVFDRPYFVIVEGKKDDFNQGWGQCLAEMLAAQKMNEDSDQEVFGITSNGEVWKFGKLRRNRFTENKTFYTIQDLDQLFAAINYVFQQCERIVDRQVIPQNNQLDGVYEGSGLSNP
;
A
#
# COMPACT_ATOMS: atom_id res chain seq x y z
N GLN A 1 -8.76 13.72 22.59
CA GLN A 1 -7.64 13.89 21.64
C GLN A 1 -8.20 13.82 20.22
N ARG A 2 -7.72 14.64 19.28
CA ARG A 2 -8.09 14.51 17.86
C ARG A 2 -7.15 13.50 17.21
N LYS A 3 -7.70 12.37 16.78
CA LYS A 3 -7.01 11.36 15.96
C LYS A 3 -7.00 11.85 14.52
N ALA A 4 -5.84 11.83 13.87
CA ALA A 4 -5.72 12.08 12.44
C ALA A 4 -5.26 10.78 11.78
N LEU A 5 -6.15 10.21 10.98
CA LEU A 5 -5.92 9.01 10.19
C LEU A 5 -5.92 9.40 8.72
N TYR A 6 -4.82 9.11 8.04
CA TYR A 6 -4.74 9.24 6.59
C TYR A 6 -4.59 7.86 5.95
N ILE A 7 -5.37 7.64 4.89
CA ILE A 7 -5.37 6.41 4.11
C ILE A 7 -5.05 6.77 2.67
N LEU A 8 -4.04 6.11 2.09
CA LEU A 8 -3.82 6.12 0.65
C LEU A 8 -4.32 4.80 0.06
N ALA A 9 -5.18 4.90 -0.95
CA ALA A 9 -5.78 3.76 -1.65
C ALA A 9 -6.05 4.12 -3.12
N GLN A 10 -6.29 3.11 -3.95
CA GLN A 10 -6.67 3.35 -5.34
C GLN A 10 -8.01 4.09 -5.41
N LYS A 11 -8.12 5.02 -6.36
CA LYS A 11 -9.35 5.78 -6.60
C LYS A 11 -10.38 4.87 -7.26
N SER A 12 -11.56 4.72 -6.65
CA SER A 12 -12.65 3.96 -7.26
C SER A 12 -13.23 4.65 -8.50
N PRO A 13 -13.58 3.88 -9.55
CA PRO A 13 -14.39 4.38 -10.67
C PRO A 13 -15.77 4.91 -10.24
N LEU A 14 -16.28 4.47 -9.08
CA LEU A 14 -17.62 4.79 -8.58
C LEU A 14 -17.69 6.14 -7.82
N GLY A 15 -16.59 6.88 -7.72
CA GLY A 15 -16.56 8.25 -7.21
C GLY A 15 -15.96 8.43 -5.81
N LYS A 16 -15.97 9.69 -5.33
CA LYS A 16 -15.14 10.23 -4.22
C LYS A 16 -15.30 9.58 -2.83
N ARG A 17 -16.26 8.69 -2.60
CA ARG A 17 -16.56 8.13 -1.27
C ARG A 17 -16.28 6.64 -1.13
N VAL A 18 -15.80 6.00 -2.19
CA VAL A 18 -15.43 4.59 -2.19
C VAL A 18 -13.95 4.52 -2.57
N PHE A 19 -13.13 3.97 -1.68
CA PHE A 19 -11.78 3.59 -2.04
C PHE A 19 -11.86 2.26 -2.76
N ASP A 20 -11.14 2.13 -3.88
CA ASP A 20 -10.92 0.82 -4.47
C ASP A 20 -9.71 0.17 -3.82
N ARG A 21 -9.63 -1.14 -3.94
CA ARG A 21 -8.42 -1.85 -3.55
C ARG A 21 -7.31 -1.51 -4.54
N PRO A 22 -6.05 -1.42 -4.10
CA PRO A 22 -5.58 -1.68 -2.73
C PRO A 22 -5.52 -0.46 -1.82
N TYR A 23 -5.49 -0.74 -0.52
CA TYR A 23 -5.06 0.15 0.56
C TYR A 23 -3.56 0.00 0.81
N PHE A 24 -2.83 1.12 0.91
CA PHE A 24 -1.38 1.14 0.82
C PHE A 24 -0.65 1.68 2.03
N VAL A 25 -1.13 2.80 2.57
CA VAL A 25 -0.47 3.54 3.65
C VAL A 25 -1.49 3.94 4.69
N ILE A 26 -1.18 3.66 5.95
CA ILE A 26 -1.89 4.12 7.13
C ILE A 26 -0.98 5.08 7.90
N VAL A 27 -1.45 6.31 8.12
CA VAL A 27 -0.71 7.30 8.93
C VAL A 27 -1.53 7.65 10.16
N GLU A 28 -0.94 7.47 11.34
CA GLU A 28 -1.57 7.76 12.63
C GLU A 28 -0.79 8.85 13.39
N GLY A 29 -1.45 9.98 13.64
CA GLY A 29 -0.94 11.07 14.47
C GLY A 29 -1.25 10.88 15.96
N LYS A 30 -0.23 10.97 16.83
CA LYS A 30 -0.34 10.84 18.29
C LYS A 30 0.34 11.99 19.02
N LYS A 31 0.08 12.13 20.33
CA LYS A 31 0.76 13.15 21.13
C LYS A 31 2.13 12.71 21.62
N ASP A 32 2.29 11.52 22.24
CA ASP A 32 3.61 11.15 22.80
C ASP A 32 3.90 9.64 22.98
N ASP A 33 2.93 8.73 22.77
CA ASP A 33 3.12 7.28 23.00
C ASP A 33 3.20 6.50 21.68
N PHE A 34 4.42 6.14 21.29
CA PHE A 34 4.68 5.34 20.09
C PHE A 34 4.24 3.88 20.21
N ASN A 35 4.20 3.29 21.41
CA ASN A 35 3.74 1.91 21.57
C ASN A 35 2.23 1.83 21.35
N GLN A 36 1.49 2.76 21.93
CA GLN A 36 0.06 2.89 21.66
C GLN A 36 -0.19 3.29 20.18
N GLY A 37 0.64 4.18 19.63
CA GLY A 37 0.60 4.57 18.22
C GLY A 37 0.75 3.38 17.29
N TRP A 38 1.75 2.53 17.52
CA TRP A 38 1.96 1.30 16.76
C TRP A 38 0.82 0.30 16.93
N GLY A 39 0.29 0.11 18.14
CA GLY A 39 -0.85 -0.80 18.36
C GLY A 39 -2.08 -0.43 17.52
N GLN A 40 -2.38 0.86 17.42
CA GLN A 40 -3.50 1.35 16.61
C GLN A 40 -3.20 1.31 15.11
N CYS A 41 -2.03 1.79 14.70
CA CYS A 41 -1.61 1.76 13.30
C CYS A 41 -1.57 0.31 12.76
N LEU A 42 -1.04 -0.64 13.55
CA LEU A 42 -1.01 -2.06 13.17
C LEU A 42 -2.40 -2.69 13.05
N ALA A 43 -3.34 -2.34 13.94
CA ALA A 43 -4.72 -2.82 13.84
C ALA A 43 -5.37 -2.38 12.53
N GLU A 44 -5.11 -1.14 12.10
CA GLU A 44 -5.58 -0.60 10.83
C GLU A 44 -4.86 -1.20 9.63
N MET A 45 -3.55 -1.46 9.71
CA MET A 45 -2.80 -2.17 8.68
C MET A 45 -3.31 -3.60 8.49
N LEU A 46 -3.68 -4.30 9.57
CA LEU A 46 -4.32 -5.61 9.52
C LEU A 46 -5.70 -5.55 8.86
N ALA A 47 -6.50 -4.52 9.17
CA ALA A 47 -7.78 -4.30 8.50
C ALA A 47 -7.59 -4.04 7.00
N ALA A 48 -6.64 -3.18 6.62
CA ALA A 48 -6.29 -2.89 5.23
C ALA A 48 -5.83 -4.14 4.48
N GLN A 49 -4.98 -4.97 5.08
CA GLN A 49 -4.55 -6.25 4.48
C GLN A 49 -5.74 -7.18 4.23
N LYS A 50 -6.67 -7.29 5.18
CA LYS A 50 -7.91 -8.07 5.01
C LYS A 50 -8.78 -7.51 3.88
N MET A 51 -8.92 -6.18 3.81
CA MET A 51 -9.67 -5.53 2.73
C MET A 51 -9.01 -5.73 1.37
N ASN A 52 -7.67 -5.82 1.30
CA ASN A 52 -6.98 -6.11 0.05
C ASN A 52 -7.21 -7.55 -0.45
N GLU A 53 -7.65 -8.47 0.42
CA GLU A 53 -7.78 -9.92 0.13
C GLU A 53 -6.47 -10.59 -0.31
N ASP A 54 -5.33 -9.93 -0.07
CA ASP A 54 -3.99 -10.41 -0.36
C ASP A 54 -3.09 -10.17 0.84
N SER A 55 -2.83 -11.24 1.60
CA SER A 55 -1.93 -11.17 2.76
C SER A 55 -0.45 -11.03 2.39
N ASP A 56 -0.08 -11.32 1.14
CA ASP A 56 1.27 -11.20 0.63
C ASP A 56 1.59 -9.77 0.17
N GLN A 57 0.56 -8.97 -0.12
CA GLN A 57 0.70 -7.55 -0.38
C GLN A 57 1.22 -6.82 0.86
N GLU A 58 2.27 -6.00 0.68
CA GLU A 58 2.78 -5.16 1.76
C GLU A 58 1.82 -4.00 2.03
N VAL A 59 1.53 -3.75 3.30
CA VAL A 59 0.86 -2.55 3.78
C VAL A 59 1.86 -1.74 4.58
N PHE A 60 1.99 -0.44 4.28
CA PHE A 60 2.90 0.46 4.97
C PHE A 60 2.18 1.23 6.08
N GLY A 61 2.90 1.47 7.17
CA GLY A 61 2.42 2.17 8.35
C GLY A 61 3.37 3.26 8.76
N ILE A 62 2.83 4.40 9.15
CA ILE A 62 3.57 5.54 9.66
C ILE A 62 2.92 5.99 10.97
N THR A 63 3.71 6.09 12.03
CA THR A 63 3.26 6.70 13.29
C THR A 63 4.10 7.94 13.57
N SER A 64 3.44 9.02 13.96
CA SER A 64 4.12 10.30 14.19
C SER A 64 3.50 11.06 15.36
N ASN A 65 4.32 11.83 16.06
CA ASN A 65 3.85 12.85 17.00
C ASN A 65 3.98 14.29 16.48
N GLY A 66 4.22 14.46 15.18
CA GLY A 66 4.45 15.75 14.54
C GLY A 66 5.92 16.20 14.56
N GLU A 67 6.70 15.74 15.54
CA GLU A 67 8.14 16.00 15.60
C GLU A 67 8.98 14.82 15.09
N VAL A 68 8.60 13.61 15.49
CA VAL A 68 9.26 12.34 15.15
C VAL A 68 8.31 11.46 14.34
N TRP A 69 8.84 10.84 13.31
CA TRP A 69 8.12 9.98 12.37
C TRP A 69 8.81 8.61 12.30
N LYS A 70 8.04 7.56 12.55
CA LYS A 70 8.48 6.18 12.47
C LYS A 70 7.71 5.45 11.37
N PHE A 71 8.42 4.53 10.72
CA PHE A 71 7.94 3.84 9.53
C PHE A 71 7.99 2.34 9.77
N GLY A 72 7.05 1.61 9.17
CA GLY A 72 7.00 0.17 9.25
C GLY A 72 6.19 -0.42 8.11
N LYS A 73 6.25 -1.73 8.00
CA LYS A 73 5.45 -2.49 7.04
C LYS A 73 4.93 -3.77 7.63
N LEU A 74 3.77 -4.20 7.14
CA LEU A 74 3.15 -5.46 7.45
C LEU A 74 3.07 -6.29 6.17
N ARG A 75 3.57 -7.52 6.24
CA ARG A 75 3.38 -8.53 5.21
C ARG A 75 3.05 -9.85 5.88
N ARG A 76 1.94 -10.47 5.48
CA ARG A 76 1.34 -11.59 6.19
C ARG A 76 1.20 -11.23 7.68
N ASN A 77 1.73 -12.06 8.57
CA ASN A 77 1.74 -11.84 10.02
C ASN A 77 3.06 -11.25 10.54
N ARG A 78 3.90 -10.67 9.66
CA ARG A 78 5.20 -10.12 10.05
C ARG A 78 5.19 -8.60 9.91
N PHE A 79 5.22 -7.93 11.05
CA PHE A 79 5.53 -6.51 11.12
C PHE A 79 7.04 -6.29 11.11
N THR A 80 7.50 -5.24 10.45
CA THR A 80 8.88 -4.81 10.46
C THR A 80 8.92 -3.29 10.59
N GLU A 81 9.45 -2.81 11.71
CA GLU A 81 9.71 -1.40 11.94
C GLU A 81 11.07 -1.00 11.34
N ASN A 82 11.12 0.17 10.72
CA ASN A 82 12.37 0.77 10.28
C ASN A 82 13.19 1.22 11.50
N LYS A 83 14.47 0.88 11.56
CA LYS A 83 15.34 1.23 12.70
C LYS A 83 15.54 2.74 12.83
N THR A 84 15.53 3.45 11.70
CA THR A 84 15.71 4.90 11.66
C THR A 84 14.37 5.60 11.79
N PHE A 85 14.29 6.57 12.71
CA PHE A 85 13.22 7.55 12.75
C PHE A 85 13.68 8.84 12.08
N TYR A 86 12.72 9.62 11.62
CA TYR A 86 12.96 10.90 10.94
C TYR A 86 12.29 12.01 11.73
N THR A 87 12.83 13.23 11.63
CA THR A 87 12.29 14.37 12.39
C THR A 87 11.91 15.51 11.47
N ILE A 88 11.04 16.40 11.95
CA ILE A 88 10.65 17.60 11.20
C ILE A 88 11.81 18.59 11.01
N GLN A 89 12.93 18.40 11.71
CA GLN A 89 14.13 19.23 11.60
C GLN A 89 14.98 18.87 10.37
N ASP A 90 14.86 17.63 9.88
CA ASP A 90 15.51 17.16 8.65
C ASP A 90 14.42 16.77 7.64
N LEU A 91 13.83 17.82 7.03
CA LEU A 91 12.74 17.66 6.08
C LEU A 91 13.16 16.88 4.83
N ASP A 92 14.40 17.03 4.38
CA ASP A 92 14.89 16.34 3.19
C ASP A 92 14.87 14.82 3.40
N GLN A 93 15.38 14.33 4.53
CA GLN A 93 15.33 12.91 4.84
C GLN A 93 13.92 12.41 5.14
N LEU A 94 13.11 13.20 5.85
CA LEU A 94 11.72 12.84 6.12
C LEU A 94 10.92 12.68 4.82
N PHE A 95 11.04 13.64 3.89
CA PHE A 95 10.38 13.58 2.61
C PHE A 95 10.94 12.47 1.72
N ALA A 96 12.24 12.20 1.76
CA ALA A 96 12.82 11.06 1.06
C ALA A 96 12.22 9.73 1.55
N ALA A 97 12.05 9.56 2.86
CA ALA A 97 11.43 8.38 3.46
C ALA A 97 9.94 8.23 3.07
N ILE A 98 9.18 9.32 3.11
CA ILE A 98 7.77 9.32 2.68
C ILE A 98 7.66 9.00 1.19
N ASN A 99 8.48 9.64 0.35
CA ASN A 99 8.50 9.42 -1.09
C ASN A 99 8.89 7.98 -1.43
N TYR A 100 9.84 7.40 -0.70
CA TYR A 100 10.19 5.99 -0.85
C TYR A 100 8.98 5.08 -0.62
N VAL A 101 8.19 5.32 0.44
CA VAL A 101 6.95 4.56 0.71
C VAL A 101 5.99 4.70 -0.46
N PHE A 102 5.73 5.92 -0.95
CA PHE A 102 4.84 6.13 -2.10
C PHE A 102 5.29 5.38 -3.35
N GLN A 103 6.59 5.40 -3.67
CA GLN A 103 7.11 4.63 -4.80
C GLN A 103 6.94 3.11 -4.60
N GLN A 104 7.01 2.59 -3.36
CA GLN A 104 6.70 1.18 -3.12
C GLN A 104 5.22 0.88 -3.37
N CYS A 105 4.33 1.78 -2.95
CA CYS A 105 2.90 1.64 -3.19
C CYS A 105 2.57 1.65 -4.69
N GLU A 106 3.16 2.56 -5.47
CA GLU A 106 3.02 2.59 -6.93
C GLU A 106 3.45 1.26 -7.58
N ARG A 107 4.60 0.71 -7.17
CA ARG A 107 5.06 -0.62 -7.66
C ARG A 107 4.15 -1.78 -7.28
N ILE A 108 3.34 -1.65 -6.23
CA ILE A 108 2.32 -2.65 -5.87
C ILE A 108 1.12 -2.50 -6.80
N VAL A 109 0.68 -1.26 -7.08
CA VAL A 109 -0.38 -0.97 -8.07
C VAL A 109 -0.02 -1.54 -9.44
N ASP A 110 1.16 -1.20 -9.96
CA ASP A 110 1.58 -1.58 -11.31
C ASP A 110 1.61 -3.10 -11.50
N ARG A 111 2.00 -3.85 -10.46
CA ARG A 111 2.02 -5.31 -10.48
C ARG A 111 0.63 -5.94 -10.56
N GLN A 112 -0.42 -5.24 -10.12
CA GLN A 112 -1.80 -5.73 -10.22
C GLN A 112 -2.47 -5.36 -11.55
N VAL A 113 -1.91 -4.41 -12.31
CA VAL A 113 -2.47 -3.93 -13.58
C VAL A 113 -1.98 -4.74 -14.80
N ILE A 114 -1.03 -5.69 -14.63
CA ILE A 114 -0.66 -6.63 -15.70
C ILE A 114 -1.74 -7.73 -15.80
N PRO A 115 -2.54 -7.80 -16.89
CA PRO A 115 -3.55 -8.85 -17.03
C PRO A 115 -2.89 -10.21 -17.29
N GLN A 116 -3.42 -11.27 -16.67
CA GLN A 116 -3.14 -12.68 -17.03
C GLN A 116 -3.75 -13.07 -18.41
N ASN A 117 -3.74 -12.18 -19.40
CA ASN A 117 -4.14 -12.52 -20.76
C ASN A 117 -2.89 -12.78 -21.60
N ASN A 118 -2.34 -13.97 -21.45
CA ASN A 118 -1.62 -14.63 -22.53
C ASN A 118 -1.94 -16.13 -22.49
N GLN A 119 -3.17 -16.46 -22.88
CA GLN A 119 -3.56 -17.83 -23.21
C GLN A 119 -4.39 -17.82 -24.51
N LEU A 120 -3.68 -18.14 -25.59
CA LEU A 120 -4.13 -18.68 -26.89
C LEU A 120 -4.84 -17.72 -27.87
N ASP A 121 -4.06 -16.89 -28.56
CA ASP A 121 -4.40 -16.47 -29.93
C ASP A 121 -4.02 -17.59 -30.92
N GLY A 122 -5.06 -18.28 -31.42
CA GLY A 122 -5.21 -18.71 -32.81
C GLY A 122 -4.14 -19.59 -33.48
N VAL A 123 -4.43 -20.90 -33.58
CA VAL A 123 -4.18 -21.67 -34.82
C VAL A 123 -5.48 -22.39 -35.18
N TYR A 124 -6.35 -21.72 -35.94
CA TYR A 124 -7.30 -22.42 -36.79
C TYR A 124 -6.52 -22.86 -38.03
N GLU A 125 -6.19 -24.15 -38.11
CA GLU A 125 -5.73 -24.75 -39.37
C GLU A 125 -6.86 -24.67 -40.38
N GLY A 126 -6.70 -23.82 -41.39
CA GLY A 126 -7.55 -23.84 -42.57
C GLY A 126 -7.30 -25.11 -43.36
N SER A 127 -8.21 -26.09 -43.25
CA SER A 127 -8.31 -27.15 -44.24
C SER A 127 -8.88 -26.54 -45.52
N GLY A 128 -7.98 -26.11 -46.41
CA GLY A 128 -8.30 -25.75 -47.78
C GLY A 128 -8.89 -26.94 -48.52
N LEU A 129 -10.08 -26.76 -49.08
CA LEU A 129 -10.53 -27.53 -50.23
C LEU A 129 -10.75 -26.55 -51.38
N SER A 130 -9.82 -26.53 -52.31
CA SER A 130 -10.08 -26.79 -53.72
C SER A 130 -8.80 -26.61 -54.54
N ASN A 131 -8.44 -27.66 -55.26
CA ASN A 131 -7.78 -27.59 -56.56
C ASN A 131 -7.96 -28.94 -57.27
N PRO A 132 -8.00 -28.98 -58.60
CA PRO A 132 -8.95 -28.37 -59.54
C PRO A 132 -10.19 -29.24 -59.81
#